data_AF-A0A7Y3BCC7-F1
#
_entry.id   AF-A0A7Y3BCC7-F1
#
_cell.length_a   1.000
_cell.length_b   1.000
_cell.length_c   1.000
_cell.angle_alpha   90.00
_cell.angle_beta   90.00
_cell.angle_gamma   90.00
#
_symmetry.space_group_name_H-M   'P 1'
#
loop_
_entity.id
_entity.type
_entity.pdbx_description
1 polymer ?
#
loop_
_entity_poly.entity_id
_entity_poly.type
_entity_poly.pdbx_seq_one_letter_code
_entity_poly.pdbx_strand_id
1 'polypeptide(L)'
;MVVSDYRHWSERFDERMGIRRKVMDILSIALPKKIDEETREAIKQSMIGCATCTHIGSCAAWVGRGDGSDGPPTFCPNRSTFLRLMNDVG
;
A
#
# COMPACT_ATOMS: atom_id res chain seq x y z
N MET A 1 -2.38 27.40 -17.29
CA MET A 1 -1.80 26.03 -17.36
C MET A 1 -1.93 25.41 -15.98
N VAL A 2 -2.96 24.60 -15.77
CA VAL A 2 -3.21 23.93 -14.47
C VAL A 2 -3.49 22.44 -14.71
N VAL A 3 -4.16 22.11 -15.82
CA VAL A 3 -4.54 20.75 -16.21
C VAL A 3 -3.37 19.77 -16.35
N SER A 4 -2.20 20.23 -16.79
CA SER A 4 -1.03 19.35 -16.97
C SER A 4 -0.52 18.79 -15.64
N ASP A 5 -0.44 19.62 -14.60
CA ASP A 5 0.15 19.24 -13.31
C ASP A 5 -0.74 18.24 -12.55
N TYR A 6 -2.05 18.45 -12.60
CA TYR A 6 -3.03 17.53 -12.02
C TYR A 6 -3.04 16.14 -12.70
N ARG A 7 -2.81 16.09 -14.03
CA ARG A 7 -2.76 14.81 -14.75
C ARG A 7 -1.57 13.97 -14.30
N HIS A 8 -0.38 14.56 -14.23
CA HIS A 8 0.82 13.87 -13.74
C HIS A 8 0.67 13.45 -12.28
N TRP A 9 0.00 14.25 -11.46
CA TRP A 9 -0.31 13.88 -10.07
C TRP A 9 -1.25 12.68 -9.98
N SER A 10 -2.34 12.66 -10.76
CA SER A 10 -3.29 11.55 -10.81
C SER A 10 -2.63 10.25 -11.24
N GLU A 11 -1.84 10.29 -12.34
CA GLU A 11 -1.13 9.12 -12.85
C GLU A 11 -0.17 8.54 -11.81
N ARG A 12 0.57 9.40 -11.09
CA ARG A 12 1.45 8.98 -9.98
C ARG A 12 0.68 8.39 -8.80
N PHE A 13 -0.46 8.98 -8.46
CA PHE A 13 -1.30 8.46 -7.38
C PHE A 13 -1.86 7.08 -7.75
N ASP A 14 -2.35 6.92 -8.97
CA ASP A 14 -2.92 5.67 -9.47
C ASP A 14 -1.87 4.56 -9.54
N GLU A 15 -0.66 4.86 -10.00
CA GLU A 15 0.47 3.93 -10.00
C GLU A 15 0.77 3.44 -8.57
N ARG A 16 0.88 4.37 -7.62
CA ARG A 16 1.20 4.07 -6.21
C ARG A 16 0.09 3.26 -5.54
N MET A 17 -1.17 3.58 -5.80
CA MET A 17 -2.30 2.81 -5.29
C MET A 17 -2.39 1.44 -5.97
N GLY A 18 -1.99 1.33 -7.23
CA GLY A 18 -1.84 0.06 -7.93
C GLY A 18 -0.81 -0.86 -7.28
N ILE A 19 0.37 -0.33 -6.95
CA ILE A 19 1.40 -1.08 -6.22
C ILE A 19 0.90 -1.46 -4.82
N ARG A 20 0.27 -0.53 -4.09
CA ARG A 20 -0.31 -0.81 -2.76
C ARG A 20 -1.30 -1.98 -2.81
N ARG A 21 -2.20 -2.03 -3.80
CA ARG A 21 -3.15 -3.15 -3.95
C ARG A 21 -2.42 -4.47 -4.14
N LYS A 22 -1.41 -4.52 -5.02
CA LYS A 22 -0.60 -5.73 -5.22
C LYS A 22 0.14 -6.17 -3.95
N VAL A 23 0.61 -5.23 -3.13
CA VAL A 23 1.19 -5.54 -1.82
C VAL A 23 0.16 -6.23 -0.92
N MET A 24 -1.06 -5.70 -0.86
CA MET A 24 -2.13 -6.31 -0.07
C MET A 24 -2.48 -7.71 -0.57
N ASP A 25 -2.54 -7.90 -1.90
CA ASP A 25 -2.81 -9.19 -2.52
C ASP A 25 -1.72 -10.22 -2.17
N ILE A 26 -0.44 -9.85 -2.31
CA ILE A 26 0.71 -10.70 -1.96
C ILE A 26 0.70 -11.09 -0.48
N LEU A 27 0.30 -10.16 0.39
CA LEU A 27 0.21 -10.38 1.83
C LEU A 27 -1.11 -11.03 2.27
N SER A 28 -1.98 -11.38 1.33
CA SER A 28 -3.31 -11.95 1.61
C SER A 28 -4.19 -11.08 2.54
N ILE A 29 -4.04 -9.76 2.47
CA ILE A 29 -4.82 -8.82 3.28
C ILE A 29 -6.18 -8.57 2.61
N ALA A 30 -7.23 -9.25 3.09
CA ALA A 30 -8.59 -9.07 2.61
C ALA A 30 -9.37 -8.06 3.48
N LEU A 31 -9.75 -6.91 2.93
CA LEU A 31 -10.53 -5.92 3.70
C LEU A 31 -12.00 -6.39 3.88
N PRO A 32 -12.51 -6.51 5.11
CA PRO A 32 -13.88 -6.94 5.35
C PRO A 32 -14.87 -5.83 5.01
N LYS A 33 -16.14 -6.22 4.75
CA LYS A 33 -17.22 -5.26 4.43
C LYS A 33 -17.52 -4.27 5.56
N LYS A 34 -17.19 -4.64 6.81
CA LYS A 34 -17.27 -3.78 7.98
C LYS A 34 -15.91 -3.82 8.66
N ILE A 35 -15.35 -2.64 8.87
CA ILE A 35 -14.10 -2.41 9.60
C ILE A 35 -14.42 -1.48 10.77
N ASP A 36 -13.74 -1.68 11.90
CA ASP A 36 -13.75 -0.71 12.98
C ASP A 36 -12.97 0.56 12.60
N GLU A 37 -13.05 1.58 13.47
CA GLU A 37 -12.40 2.87 13.22
C GLU A 37 -10.88 2.75 13.21
N GLU A 38 -10.32 1.81 13.97
CA GLU A 38 -8.88 1.64 14.08
C GLU A 38 -8.30 1.02 12.79
N THR A 39 -8.97 0.02 12.24
CA THR A 39 -8.66 -0.59 10.94
C THR A 39 -8.85 0.41 9.81
N ARG A 40 -9.89 1.25 9.89
CA ARG A 40 -10.11 2.35 8.93
C ARG A 40 -8.94 3.33 8.93
N GLU A 41 -8.48 3.74 10.10
CA GLU A 41 -7.35 4.65 10.21
C GLU A 41 -6.06 3.98 9.72
N ALA A 42 -5.82 2.70 10.02
CA ALA A 42 -4.70 1.95 9.48
C ALA A 42 -4.70 1.90 7.93
N ILE A 43 -5.86 1.66 7.31
CA ILE A 43 -6.00 1.68 5.85
C ILE A 43 -5.65 3.07 5.31
N LYS A 44 -6.21 4.13 5.91
CA LYS A 44 -5.95 5.51 5.49
C LYS A 44 -4.48 5.88 5.62
N GLN A 45 -3.83 5.54 6.73
CA GLN A 45 -2.40 5.75 6.94
C GLN A 45 -1.57 5.03 5.88
N SER A 46 -1.92 3.78 5.55
CA SER A 46 -1.22 3.05 4.49
C SER A 46 -1.37 3.72 3.12
N MET A 47 -2.55 4.31 2.81
CA MET A 47 -2.76 5.06 1.57
C MET A 47 -1.88 6.31 1.51
N ILE A 48 -1.85 7.10 2.60
CA ILE A 48 -1.01 8.31 2.70
C ILE A 48 0.47 7.94 2.56
N GLY A 49 0.93 6.93 3.30
CA GLY A 49 2.32 6.48 3.25
C GLY A 49 2.73 5.97 1.86
N CYS A 50 1.87 5.24 1.16
CA CYS A 50 2.14 4.81 -0.22
C CYS A 50 2.16 5.98 -1.21
N ALA A 51 1.26 6.95 -1.04
CA ALA A 51 1.19 8.14 -1.89
C ALA A 51 2.48 8.99 -1.81
N THR A 52 3.12 9.05 -0.64
CA THR A 52 4.32 9.87 -0.40
C THR A 52 5.64 9.09 -0.42
N CYS A 53 5.60 7.76 -0.50
CA CYS A 53 6.79 6.89 -0.41
C CYS A 53 7.86 7.22 -1.47
N THR A 54 9.12 7.31 -1.05
CA THR A 54 10.27 7.55 -1.94
C THR A 54 10.88 6.26 -2.49
N HIS A 55 10.54 5.10 -1.91
CA HIS A 55 11.08 3.79 -2.27
C HIS A 55 10.22 3.01 -3.29
N ILE A 56 9.54 3.72 -4.20
CA ILE A 56 8.56 3.09 -5.10
C ILE A 56 9.19 2.05 -6.04
N GLY A 57 10.40 2.30 -6.55
CA GLY A 57 11.12 1.36 -7.40
C GLY A 57 11.47 0.06 -6.67
N SER A 58 11.94 0.16 -5.43
CA SER A 58 12.21 -1.01 -4.57
C SER A 58 10.93 -1.78 -4.23
N CYS A 59 9.83 -1.06 -4.00
CA CYS A 59 8.52 -1.66 -3.75
C CYS A 59 8.00 -2.40 -4.98
N ALA A 60 8.08 -1.79 -6.17
CA ALA A 60 7.69 -2.42 -7.43
C ALA A 60 8.52 -3.69 -7.72
N ALA A 61 9.83 -3.65 -7.47
CA ALA A 61 10.70 -4.80 -7.62
C ALA A 61 10.37 -5.92 -6.62
N TRP A 62 10.03 -5.57 -5.37
CA TRP A 62 9.58 -6.54 -4.37
C TRP A 62 8.25 -7.20 -4.79
N VAL A 63 7.25 -6.39 -5.19
CA VAL A 63 5.96 -6.88 -5.69
C VAL A 63 6.15 -7.78 -6.92
N GLY A 64 7.08 -7.44 -7.81
CA GLY A 64 7.38 -8.23 -9.01
C GLY A 64 7.92 -9.64 -8.74
N ARG A 65 8.44 -9.91 -7.53
CA ARG A 65 8.85 -11.27 -7.12
C ARG A 65 7.67 -12.14 -6.71
N GLY A 66 6.55 -11.54 -6.30
CA GLY A 66 5.31 -12.26 -5.96
C GLY A 66 5.36 -13.10 -4.67
N ASP A 67 6.46 -13.06 -3.90
CA ASP A 67 6.59 -13.81 -2.65
C ASP A 67 6.41 -12.88 -1.43
N GLY A 68 5.33 -13.11 -0.70
CA GLY A 68 4.93 -12.40 0.52
C GLY A 68 5.12 -13.19 1.80
N SER A 69 5.74 -14.38 1.75
CA SER A 69 5.84 -15.30 2.89
C SER A 69 6.56 -14.70 4.10
N ASP A 70 7.57 -13.86 3.88
CA ASP A 70 8.31 -13.13 4.92
C ASP A 70 7.60 -11.84 5.39
N GLY A 71 6.40 -11.56 4.85
CA GLY A 71 5.65 -10.35 5.12
C GLY A 71 6.19 -9.10 4.41
N PRO A 72 5.75 -7.91 4.82
CA PRO A 72 6.15 -6.65 4.19
C PRO A 72 7.67 -6.37 4.39
N PRO A 73 8.36 -5.83 3.37
CA PRO A 73 9.80 -5.65 3.41
C PRO A 73 10.23 -4.61 4.45
N THR A 74 11.43 -4.77 5.01
CA THR A 74 11.97 -3.92 6.09
C THR A 74 12.10 -2.44 5.72
N PHE A 75 12.28 -2.12 4.44
CA PHE A 75 12.33 -0.74 3.95
C PHE A 75 10.94 -0.07 3.85
N CYS A 76 9.85 -0.83 3.96
CA CYS A 76 8.50 -0.31 3.78
C CYS A 76 8.09 0.59 4.96
N PRO A 77 7.77 1.87 4.75
CA PRO A 77 7.30 2.74 5.84
C PRO A 77 5.98 2.25 6.47
N ASN A 78 5.15 1.58 5.67
CA ASN A 78 3.88 1.00 6.12
C ASN A 78 4.04 -0.43 6.67
N ARG A 79 5.27 -0.91 6.94
CA ARG A 79 5.51 -2.30 7.35
C ARG A 79 4.68 -2.69 8.57
N SER A 80 4.68 -1.88 9.62
CA SER A 80 3.90 -2.14 10.83
C SER A 80 2.40 -2.14 10.56
N THR A 81 1.92 -1.20 9.73
CA THR A 81 0.52 -1.14 9.32
C THR A 81 0.08 -2.38 8.56
N PHE A 82 0.88 -2.87 7.61
CA PHE A 82 0.56 -4.08 6.87
C PHE A 82 0.62 -5.33 7.75
N LEU A 83 1.62 -5.46 8.63
CA LEU A 83 1.67 -6.55 9.59
C LEU A 83 0.45 -6.58 10.50
N ARG A 84 0.01 -5.41 10.97
CA ARG A 84 -1.22 -5.30 11.75
C ARG A 84 -2.42 -5.76 10.93
N LEU A 85 -2.59 -5.23 9.72
CA LEU A 85 -3.71 -5.62 8.85
C LEU A 85 -3.69 -7.14 8.56
N MET A 86 -2.52 -7.75 8.37
CA MET A 86 -2.41 -9.21 8.22
C MET A 86 -2.96 -9.98 9.42
N ASN A 87 -2.84 -9.45 10.64
CA ASN A 87 -3.36 -10.08 11.85
C ASN A 87 -4.84 -9.75 12.12
N ASP A 88 -5.29 -8.55 11.74
CA ASP A 88 -6.65 -8.07 12.00
C ASP A 88 -7.67 -8.67 11.02
N VAL A 89 -7.24 -9.04 9.81
CA VAL A 89 -8.12 -9.56 8.75
C VAL A 89 -7.68 -10.90 8.15
N GLY A 90 -6.65 -11.52 8.72
CA GLY A 90 -6.17 -12.88 8.39
C GLY A 90 -6.92 -13.98 9.13
#